data_AF-A0A965IRS8-F1
#
_entry.id   AF-A0A965IRS8-F1
#
_cell.length_a   1.000
_cell.length_b   1.000
_cell.length_c   1.000
_cell.angle_alpha   90.00
_cell.angle_beta   90.00
_cell.angle_gamma   90.00
#
_symmetry.space_group_name_H-M   'P 1'
#
loop_
_entity.id
_entity.type
_entity.pdbx_description
1 polymer ?
#
loop_
_entity_poly.entity_id
_entity_poly.type
_entity_poly.pdbx_seq_one_letter_code
_entity_poly.pdbx_strand_id
1 'polypeptide(L)'
;MNTALATLSAAGVSVWLDDLSRQRLNDGSLAQLIQDMSVVGVTTNPSIFHKAITSTAVDYAQQLSECVAGGLTSAQTVRALTVT
;
A
#
# COMPACT_ATOMS: atom_id res chain seq x y z
N MET A 1 2.35 -19.62 7.65
CA MET A 1 1.52 -20.12 6.53
C MET A 1 0.09 -20.40 6.97
N ASN A 2 -0.88 -19.71 6.36
CA ASN A 2 -2.31 -19.85 6.62
C ASN A 2 -2.93 -20.96 5.76
N THR A 3 -3.47 -22.00 6.40
CA THR A 3 -3.97 -23.20 5.72
C THR A 3 -5.16 -22.94 4.80
N ALA A 4 -6.07 -22.03 5.17
CA ALA A 4 -7.26 -21.74 4.37
C ALA A 4 -6.89 -21.01 3.07
N LEU A 5 -6.06 -19.98 3.17
CA LEU A 5 -5.58 -19.22 2.00
C LEU A 5 -4.64 -20.05 1.12
N ALA A 6 -3.82 -20.92 1.72
CA ALA A 6 -3.00 -21.87 0.97
C ALA A 6 -3.86 -22.86 0.18
N THR A 7 -4.95 -23.38 0.77
CA THR A 7 -5.89 -24.28 0.08
C THR A 7 -6.59 -23.58 -1.07
N LEU A 8 -7.03 -22.34 -0.85
CA LEU A 8 -7.65 -21.52 -1.89
C LEU A 8 -6.70 -21.26 -3.07
N SER A 9 -5.44 -20.96 -2.76
CA SER A 9 -4.38 -20.75 -3.76
C SER A 9 -4.07 -22.04 -4.54
N ALA A 10 -4.00 -23.19 -3.85
CA ALA A 10 -3.79 -24.49 -4.48
C ALA A 10 -4.96 -24.90 -5.40
N ALA A 11 -6.17 -24.39 -5.13
CA ALA A 11 -7.33 -24.56 -6.00
C ALA A 11 -7.34 -23.60 -7.21
N GLY A 12 -6.29 -22.76 -7.39
CA GLY A 12 -6.14 -21.86 -8.53
C GLY A 12 -6.70 -20.46 -8.33
N VAL A 13 -7.10 -20.08 -7.11
CA VAL A 13 -7.62 -18.73 -6.82
C VAL A 13 -6.49 -17.83 -6.31
N SER A 14 -6.29 -16.69 -6.96
CA SER A 14 -5.30 -15.70 -6.53
C SER A 14 -5.80 -14.84 -5.38
N VAL A 15 -5.05 -14.80 -4.27
CA VAL A 15 -5.35 -13.94 -3.12
C VAL A 15 -4.70 -12.57 -3.30
N TRP A 16 -5.51 -11.51 -3.28
CA TRP A 16 -5.06 -10.12 -3.42
C TRP A 16 -5.33 -9.36 -2.12
N LEU A 17 -4.41 -8.46 -1.77
CA LEU A 17 -4.55 -7.56 -0.64
C LEU A 17 -5.19 -6.24 -1.07
N ASP A 18 -6.30 -5.87 -0.44
CA ASP A 18 -7.00 -4.59 -0.68
C ASP A 18 -6.58 -3.50 0.32
N ASP A 19 -5.27 -3.26 0.39
CA ASP A 19 -4.66 -2.23 1.25
C ASP A 19 -3.21 -1.99 0.83
N LEU A 20 -2.76 -0.74 0.88
CA LEU A 20 -1.34 -0.41 0.72
C LEU A 20 -1.01 0.92 1.42
N SER A 21 0.09 0.92 2.17
CA SER A 21 0.69 2.12 2.74
C SER A 21 2.22 2.04 2.62
N ARG A 22 2.90 3.18 2.71
CA ARG A 22 4.37 3.22 2.82
C ARG A 22 4.89 2.42 3.99
N GLN A 23 4.22 2.51 5.14
CA GLN A 23 4.56 1.68 6.29
C GLN A 23 4.59 0.20 5.91
N ARG A 24 3.52 -0.30 5.28
CA ARG A 24 3.40 -1.71 4.86
C ARG A 24 4.48 -2.16 3.88
N LEU A 25 4.95 -1.24 3.03
CA LEU A 25 6.06 -1.48 2.12
C LEU A 25 7.42 -1.56 2.84
N ASN A 26 7.60 -0.76 3.89
CA ASN A 26 8.89 -0.56 4.54
C ASN A 26 9.12 -1.42 5.80
N ASP A 27 8.05 -1.82 6.48
CA ASP A 27 8.11 -2.53 7.77
C ASP A 27 8.16 -4.07 7.63
N GLY A 28 8.19 -4.58 6.39
CA GLY A 28 8.22 -6.01 6.09
C GLY A 28 6.86 -6.71 6.21
N SER A 29 5.79 -6.01 6.60
CA SER A 29 4.47 -6.63 6.74
C SER A 29 3.92 -7.14 5.40
N LEU A 30 4.17 -6.45 4.27
CA LEU A 30 3.78 -6.98 2.96
C LEU A 30 4.51 -8.29 2.63
N ALA A 31 5.81 -8.38 2.94
CA ALA A 31 6.58 -9.60 2.72
C ALA A 31 6.04 -10.76 3.55
N GLN A 32 5.65 -10.51 4.80
CA GLN A 32 4.98 -11.50 5.65
C GLN A 32 3.64 -11.93 5.06
N LEU A 33 2.82 -11.01 4.53
CA LEU A 33 1.56 -11.37 3.88
C LEU A 33 1.77 -12.25 2.63
N ILE A 34 2.82 -11.99 1.86
CA ILE A 34 3.18 -12.84 0.72
C ILE A 34 3.58 -14.24 1.20
N GLN A 35 4.49 -14.31 2.19
CA GLN A 35 5.03 -15.58 2.70
C GLN A 35 4.01 -16.42 3.46
N ASP A 36 3.20 -15.79 4.30
CA ASP A 36 2.34 -16.49 5.25
C ASP A 36 0.87 -16.51 4.86
N MET A 37 0.41 -15.57 4.03
CA MET A 37 -1.01 -15.40 3.70
C MET A 37 -1.31 -15.63 2.21
N SER A 38 -0.35 -16.16 1.44
CA SER A 38 -0.51 -16.47 0.01
C SER A 38 -0.90 -15.25 -0.85
N VAL A 39 -0.60 -14.04 -0.40
CA VAL A 39 -0.88 -12.80 -1.16
C VAL A 39 0.03 -12.76 -2.39
N VAL A 40 -0.57 -12.55 -3.57
CA VAL A 40 0.13 -12.49 -4.87
C VAL A 40 -0.10 -11.19 -5.63
N GLY A 41 -0.92 -10.30 -5.11
CA GLY A 41 -1.23 -9.00 -5.71
C GLY A 41 -1.73 -8.01 -4.67
N VAL A 42 -1.68 -6.73 -5.02
CA VAL A 42 -2.20 -5.64 -4.20
C VAL A 42 -3.08 -4.72 -5.05
N THR A 43 -4.12 -4.17 -4.44
CA THR A 43 -4.94 -3.11 -5.02
C THR A 43 -4.90 -1.87 -4.17
N THR A 44 -4.96 -0.72 -4.85
CA THR A 44 -5.24 0.56 -4.23
C THR A 44 -6.46 1.17 -4.89
N ASN A 45 -7.08 2.10 -4.17
CA ASN A 45 -8.16 2.95 -4.66
C ASN A 45 -8.07 4.28 -3.90
N PRO A 46 -8.83 5.33 -4.30
CA PRO A 46 -8.74 6.63 -3.65
C PRO A 46 -8.94 6.60 -2.12
N SER A 47 -9.85 5.76 -1.62
CA SER A 47 -10.11 5.64 -0.17
C SER A 47 -8.95 4.99 0.58
N ILE A 48 -8.30 3.98 -0.01
CA ILE A 48 -7.10 3.35 0.56
C ILE A 48 -5.97 4.37 0.69
N PHE A 49 -5.69 5.14 -0.37
CA PHE A 49 -4.65 6.17 -0.30
C PHE A 49 -5.00 7.30 0.66
N HIS A 50 -6.26 7.73 0.69
CA HIS A 50 -6.71 8.71 1.68
C HIS A 50 -6.43 8.23 3.10
N LYS A 51 -6.81 6.99 3.43
CA LYS A 51 -6.55 6.38 4.74
C LYS A 51 -5.05 6.29 5.01
N ALA A 52 -4.24 5.82 4.07
CA ALA A 52 -2.79 5.68 4.24
C ALA A 52 -2.12 7.04 4.52
N ILE A 53 -2.41 8.06 3.72
CA ILE A 53 -1.82 9.39 3.86
C ILE A 53 -2.22 10.03 5.19
N THR A 54 -3.48 9.89 5.61
CA THR A 54 -3.99 10.54 6.83
C THR A 54 -3.67 9.78 8.12
N SER A 55 -3.67 8.45 8.09
CA SER A 55 -3.45 7.61 9.28
C SER A 55 -1.97 7.36 9.57
N THR A 56 -1.12 7.40 8.54
CA THR A 56 0.34 7.26 8.67
C THR A 56 1.05 8.52 8.18
N ALA A 57 0.60 9.69 8.65
CA ALA A 57 1.06 10.98 8.14
C ALA A 57 2.59 11.17 8.16
N VAL A 58 3.28 10.60 9.15
CA VAL A 58 4.75 10.65 9.27
C VAL A 58 5.45 10.08 8.04
N ASP A 59 4.95 8.99 7.46
CA ASP A 59 5.57 8.31 6.32
C ASP A 59 5.41 9.08 4.99
N TYR A 60 4.50 10.06 4.96
CA TYR A 60 4.22 10.90 3.80
C TYR A 60 4.67 12.35 3.99
N ALA A 61 4.97 12.78 5.22
CA ALA A 61 5.19 14.17 5.58
C ALA A 61 6.37 14.82 4.82
N GLN A 62 7.48 14.10 4.66
CA GLN A 62 8.65 14.64 3.97
C GLN A 62 8.33 14.94 2.50
N GLN A 63 7.86 13.95 1.75
CA GLN A 63 7.57 14.15 0.33
C GLN A 63 6.41 15.14 0.11
N LEU A 64 5.43 15.17 1.01
CA LEU A 64 4.38 16.18 0.98
C LEU A 64 4.97 17.60 1.12
N SER A 65 5.92 17.79 2.03
CA SER A 65 6.61 19.07 2.22
C SER A 65 7.44 19.46 0.99
N GLU A 66 8.11 18.50 0.35
CA GLU A 66 8.84 18.70 -0.90
C GLU A 66 7.90 19.10 -2.06
N CYS A 67 6.72 18.47 -2.16
CA CYS A 67 5.72 18.83 -3.15
C CYS A 67 5.21 20.27 -2.95
N VAL A 68 4.96 20.67 -1.70
CA VAL A 68 4.54 22.03 -1.36
C VAL A 68 5.64 23.04 -1.70
N ALA A 69 6.89 22.76 -1.34
CA ALA A 69 8.04 23.60 -1.67
C ALA A 69 8.26 23.73 -3.19
N GLY A 70 7.95 22.68 -3.95
CA GLY A 70 7.98 22.67 -5.41
C GLY A 70 6.78 23.35 -6.08
N GLY A 71 5.79 23.83 -5.33
CA GLY A 71 4.60 24.49 -5.88
C GLY A 71 3.65 23.54 -6.63
N LEU A 72 3.66 22.25 -6.30
CA LEU A 72 2.78 21.28 -6.96
C LEU A 72 1.30 21.51 -6.59
N THR A 73 0.43 21.30 -7.57
CA THR A 73 -1.03 21.24 -7.34
C THR A 73 -1.40 20.00 -6.51
N SER A 74 -2.58 20.00 -5.90
CA SER A 74 -3.09 18.84 -5.15
C SER A 74 -3.11 17.55 -5.98
N ALA A 75 -3.51 17.62 -7.25
CA ALA A 75 -3.51 16.47 -8.15
C ALA A 75 -2.10 15.92 -8.42
N GLN A 76 -1.12 16.81 -8.63
CA GLN A 76 0.28 16.42 -8.80
C GLN A 76 0.86 15.82 -7.52
N THR A 77 0.55 16.41 -6.36
CA THR A 77 0.97 15.91 -5.06
C THR A 77 0.40 14.52 -4.78
N VAL A 78 -0.91 14.31 -4.98
CA VAL A 78 -1.52 12.97 -4.82
C VAL A 78 -0.89 11.97 -5.77
N ARG A 79 -0.63 12.35 -7.02
CA ARG A 79 0.06 11.47 -7.97
C ARG A 79 1.47 11.12 -7.47
N ALA A 80 2.25 12.10 -7.02
CA ALA A 80 3.60 11.86 -6.48
C ALA A 80 3.56 10.90 -5.29
N LEU A 81 2.70 11.15 -4.30
CA LEU A 81 2.58 10.33 -3.09
C LEU A 81 2.14 8.87 -3.34
N THR A 82 1.50 8.60 -4.49
CA THR A 82 0.91 7.29 -4.79
C THR A 82 1.67 6.47 -5.82
N VAL A 83 2.66 7.07 -6.50
CA VAL A 83 3.46 6.39 -7.54
C VAL A 83 4.97 6.38 -7.29
N THR A 84 5.44 7.09 -6.26
CA THR A 84 6.86 7.20 -5.87
C THR A 84 7.03 7.04 -4.37
#